data_AF-A0A099PAQ7-F1
#
_entry.id   AF-A0A099PAQ7-F1
#
_cell.length_a   1.000
_cell.length_b   1.000
_cell.length_c   1.000
_cell.angle_alpha   90.00
_cell.angle_beta   90.00
_cell.angle_gamma   90.00
#
_symmetry.space_group_name_H-M   'P 1'
#
loop_
_entity.id
_entity.type
_entity.pdbx_description
1 polymer ?
#
loop_
_entity_poly.entity_id
_entity_poly.type
_entity_poly.pdbx_seq_one_letter_code
_entity_poly.pdbx_strand_id
1 'polypeptide(L)'
;MVRDDDPAEPVAGAEVRLNGEAAGAQTTDASGRFLFDALPLAQTVTVSASDGEVNSSTSHLIDFNKSTNHLTLSIPTQTTD
;
A
#
# COMPACT_ATOMS: atom_id res chain seq x y z
N MET A 1 -1.93 -4.51 -3.30
CA MET A 1 -1.13 -4.16 -4.50
C MET A 1 -1.26 -2.68 -4.76
N VAL A 2 -0.18 -2.07 -5.24
CA VAL A 2 -0.11 -0.67 -5.66
C VAL A 2 -0.23 -0.63 -7.18
N ARG A 3 -1.11 0.22 -7.68
CA ARG A 3 -1.35 0.45 -9.12
C ARG A 3 -1.22 1.93 -9.42
N ASP A 4 -0.90 2.27 -10.65
CA ASP A 4 -1.01 3.65 -11.12
C ASP A 4 -2.48 3.99 -11.45
N ASP A 5 -2.78 5.25 -11.80
CA ASP A 5 -4.11 5.69 -12.25
C ASP A 5 -4.60 4.89 -13.47
N ASP A 6 -3.65 4.37 -14.27
CA ASP A 6 -3.92 3.34 -15.27
C ASP A 6 -3.90 1.94 -14.62
N PRO A 7 -5.04 1.21 -14.59
CA PRO A 7 -5.13 -0.09 -13.91
C PRO A 7 -4.23 -1.18 -14.53
N ALA A 8 -3.58 -0.90 -15.67
CA ALA A 8 -2.65 -1.80 -16.34
C ALA A 8 -1.20 -1.68 -15.86
N GLU A 9 -0.80 -0.61 -15.17
CA GLU A 9 0.60 -0.39 -14.76
C GLU A 9 0.81 -0.63 -13.25
N PRO A 10 1.43 -1.76 -12.86
CA PRO A 10 1.88 -1.95 -11.50
C PRO A 10 3.10 -1.07 -11.22
N VAL A 11 3.07 -0.33 -10.10
CA VAL A 11 4.20 0.51 -9.70
C VAL A 11 5.23 -0.34 -8.95
N ALA A 12 6.34 -0.64 -9.62
CA ALA A 12 7.48 -1.33 -9.02
C ALA A 12 8.41 -0.33 -8.32
N GLY A 13 8.93 -0.68 -7.14
CA GLY A 13 9.85 0.19 -6.41
C GLY A 13 9.20 1.27 -5.55
N ALA A 14 7.87 1.28 -5.44
CA ALA A 14 7.15 2.22 -4.57
C ALA A 14 7.42 1.89 -3.09
N GLU A 15 7.78 2.90 -2.30
CA GLU A 15 7.91 2.77 -0.85
C GLU A 15 6.52 2.73 -0.23
N VAL A 16 6.16 1.57 0.33
CA VAL A 16 4.94 1.38 1.09
C VAL A 16 5.26 1.49 2.58
N ARG A 17 4.65 2.45 3.26
CA ARG A 17 4.75 2.67 4.70
C ARG A 17 3.46 2.26 5.37
N LEU A 18 3.55 1.38 6.34
CA LEU A 18 2.48 1.06 7.25
C LEU A 18 2.63 1.90 8.51
N ASN A 19 1.60 2.64 8.84
CA ASN A 19 1.53 3.50 10.02
C ASN A 19 0.44 2.94 10.96
N GLY A 20 0.76 2.88 12.25
CA GLY A 20 -0.07 2.25 13.28
C GLY A 20 0.81 1.60 14.35
N GLU A 21 0.26 0.65 15.11
CA GLU A 21 1.05 -0.11 16.10
C GLU A 21 2.14 -1.00 15.46
N ALA A 22 1.92 -1.48 14.22
CA ALA A 22 2.95 -2.16 13.44
C ALA A 22 3.55 -1.21 12.40
N ALA A 23 4.25 -0.18 12.86
CA ALA A 23 4.96 0.71 11.95
C ALA A 23 6.03 -0.06 11.16
N GLY A 24 6.01 0.05 9.83
CA GLY A 24 6.93 -0.65 8.94
C GLY A 24 7.03 0.00 7.57
N ALA A 25 8.12 -0.23 6.86
CA ALA A 25 8.31 0.23 5.49
C ALA A 25 8.76 -0.93 4.61
N GLN A 26 8.16 -1.05 3.44
CA GLN A 26 8.48 -2.08 2.47
C GLN A 26 8.32 -1.57 1.05
N THR A 27 9.21 -1.98 0.16
CA THR A 27 9.17 -1.59 -1.25
C THR A 27 8.30 -2.56 -2.05
N THR A 28 7.49 -2.06 -2.99
CA THR A 28 6.74 -2.92 -3.91
C THR A 28 7.67 -3.65 -4.88
N ASP A 29 7.32 -4.89 -5.20
CA ASP A 29 8.03 -5.70 -6.20
C ASP A 29 7.72 -5.26 -7.64
N ALA A 30 8.33 -5.93 -8.63
CA ALA A 30 8.12 -5.70 -10.07
C ALA A 30 6.65 -5.84 -10.53
N SER A 31 5.77 -6.39 -9.68
CA SER A 31 4.34 -6.55 -9.92
C SER A 31 3.49 -5.59 -9.07
N GLY A 32 4.09 -4.60 -8.40
CA GLY A 32 3.40 -3.65 -7.53
C GLY A 32 2.85 -4.31 -6.25
N ARG A 33 3.37 -5.49 -5.87
CA ARG A 33 2.90 -6.23 -4.70
C ARG A 33 3.81 -5.98 -3.51
N PHE A 34 3.20 -5.99 -2.34
CA PHE A 34 3.85 -5.86 -1.05
C PHE A 34 3.13 -6.76 -0.05
N LEU A 35 3.82 -7.17 1.01
CA LEU A 35 3.32 -8.04 2.05
C LEU A 35 3.87 -7.57 3.39
N PHE A 36 3.00 -7.20 4.34
CA PHE A 36 3.40 -6.98 5.72
C PHE A 36 2.99 -8.17 6.56
N ASP A 37 3.94 -8.86 7.15
CA ASP A 37 3.72 -9.87 8.18
C ASP A 37 3.56 -9.24 9.58
N ALA A 38 2.97 -10.01 10.51
CA ALA A 38 2.80 -9.62 11.91
C ALA A 38 2.01 -8.32 12.19
N LEU A 39 0.97 -8.03 11.41
CA LEU A 39 0.07 -6.89 11.68
C LEU A 39 -0.77 -7.10 12.96
N PRO A 40 -1.04 -6.04 13.73
CA PRO A 40 -1.87 -6.13 14.92
C PRO A 40 -3.32 -6.36 14.49
N LEU A 41 -3.93 -7.38 15.08
CA LEU A 41 -5.30 -7.79 14.76
C LEU A 41 -6.31 -6.78 15.32
N ALA A 42 -7.42 -6.57 14.62
CA ALA A 42 -8.53 -5.70 15.02
C ALA A 42 -8.16 -4.21 15.19
N GLN A 43 -7.14 -3.74 14.47
CA GLN A 43 -6.73 -2.34 14.48
C GLN A 43 -6.83 -1.71 13.10
N THR A 44 -7.05 -0.39 13.06
CA THR A 44 -6.90 0.39 11.82
C THR A 44 -5.43 0.63 11.55
N VAL A 45 -4.96 0.25 10.37
CA VAL A 45 -3.62 0.59 9.89
C VAL A 45 -3.74 1.53 8.70
N THR A 46 -2.81 2.49 8.60
CA THR A 46 -2.74 3.41 7.47
C THR A 46 -1.57 2.99 6.58
N VAL A 47 -1.89 2.54 5.38
CA VAL A 47 -0.89 2.14 4.39
C VAL A 47 -0.71 3.29 3.42
N SER A 48 0.52 3.71 3.21
CA SER A 48 0.88 4.80 2.29
C SER A 48 1.89 4.30 1.28
N ALA A 49 1.62 4.38 -0.01
CA ALA A 49 2.57 4.06 -1.07
C ALA A 49 3.06 5.35 -1.75
N SER A 50 4.36 5.43 -2.06
CA SER A 50 4.98 6.56 -2.74
C SER A 50 5.97 6.07 -3.78
N ASP A 51 5.96 6.62 -4.98
CA ASP A 51 6.95 6.32 -6.03
C ASP A 51 8.15 7.30 -6.04
N GLY A 52 8.03 8.40 -5.28
CA GLY A 52 9.05 9.45 -5.18
C GLY A 52 8.53 10.80 -5.64
N GLU A 53 7.53 10.82 -6.53
CA GLU A 53 6.86 12.02 -7.03
C GLU A 53 5.49 12.21 -6.38
N VAL A 54 4.73 11.12 -6.25
CA VAL A 54 3.33 11.11 -5.81
C VAL A 54 3.13 10.05 -4.73
N ASN A 55 2.27 10.38 -3.77
CA ASN A 55 1.97 9.50 -2.64
C ASN A 55 0.47 9.26 -2.52
N SER A 56 0.11 8.01 -2.28
CA SER A 56 -1.24 7.57 -1.96
C SER A 56 -1.29 6.96 -0.59
N SER A 57 -2.39 7.16 0.13
CA SER A 57 -2.58 6.54 1.44
C SER A 57 -4.01 6.10 1.63
N THR A 58 -4.18 4.97 2.30
CA THR A 58 -5.48 4.38 2.60
C THR A 58 -5.47 3.79 4.00
N SER A 59 -6.59 3.91 4.70
CA SER A 59 -6.78 3.30 6.01
C SER A 59 -7.62 2.05 5.87
N HIS A 60 -7.19 0.96 6.51
CA HIS A 60 -7.92 -0.30 6.49
C HIS A 60 -7.95 -0.93 7.87
N LEU A 61 -9.10 -1.49 8.22
CA LEU A 61 -9.27 -2.27 9.43
C LEU A 61 -8.71 -3.67 9.20
N ILE A 62 -7.80 -4.11 10.06
CA ILE A 62 -7.28 -5.47 10.02
C ILE A 62 -8.33 -6.41 10.63
N ASP A 63 -9.11 -7.04 9.76
CA ASP A 63 -10.09 -8.05 10.16
C ASP A 63 -9.36 -9.29 10.69
N PHE A 64 -9.43 -9.53 12.00
CA PHE A 64 -8.87 -10.73 12.63
C PHE A 64 -9.56 -12.02 12.17
N ASN A 65 -10.79 -11.88 11.66
CA ASN A 65 -11.57 -12.98 11.10
C ASN A 65 -11.18 -13.29 9.65
N LYS A 66 -10.21 -12.57 9.08
CA LYS A 66 -9.64 -12.81 7.75
C LYS A 66 -8.17 -13.17 7.91
N SER A 67 -7.79 -14.34 7.38
CA SER A 67 -6.38 -14.76 7.35
C SER A 67 -5.53 -13.88 6.42
N THR A 68 -6.16 -13.13 5.50
CA THR A 68 -5.51 -12.23 4.54
C THR A 68 -6.39 -11.02 4.27
N ASN A 69 -5.87 -9.81 4.49
CA ASN A 69 -6.53 -8.55 4.15
C ASN A 69 -5.99 -8.05 2.80
N HIS A 70 -6.87 -7.88 1.82
CA HIS A 70 -6.49 -7.42 0.49
C HIS A 70 -6.67 -5.91 0.37
N LEU A 71 -5.57 -5.17 0.51
CA LEU A 71 -5.56 -3.73 0.21
C LEU A 71 -5.14 -3.46 -1.23
N THR A 72 -5.81 -2.51 -1.86
CA THR A 72 -5.40 -1.92 -3.14
C THR A 72 -5.17 -0.43 -2.92
N LEU A 73 -3.99 0.04 -3.34
CA LEU A 73 -3.66 1.46 -3.38
C LEU A 73 -3.48 1.86 -4.84
N SER A 74 -4.02 3.01 -5.21
CA SER A 74 -3.77 3.61 -6.52
C SER A 74 -2.96 4.87 -6.32
N ILE A 75 -1.75 4.94 -6.85
CA ILE A 75 -0.93 6.15 -6.92
C ILE A 75 -1.46 6.94 -8.12
N PRO A 76 -1.91 8.20 -7.96
CA PRO A 76 -2.34 9.00 -9.10
C PRO A 76 -1.13 9.41 -9.93
N THR A 77 -1.15 9.19 -11.25
CA THR A 77 -0.14 9.78 -12.16
C THR A 77 -0.13 11.30 -11.96
N GLN A 78 1.05 11.90 -11.80
CA GLN A 78 1.16 13.35 -11.88
C GLN A 78 0.77 13.78 -13.30
N THR A 79 -0.46 14.29 -13.46
CA THR A 79 -0.88 14.92 -14.72
C THR A 79 -0.03 16.19 -14.86
N THR A 80 1.07 16.08 -15.59
CA THR A 80 1.78 17.26 -16.07
C THR A 80 0.89 17.87 -17.15
N ASP A 81 0.22 18.97 -16.81
CA ASP A 81 -0.49 19.86 -17.74
C ASP A 81 0.49 20.46 -18.77
#